data_AF-G2MRQ0-F1
#
_entry.id   AF-G2MRQ0-F1
#
_cell.length_a   1.000
_cell.length_b   1.000
_cell.length_c   1.000
_cell.angle_alpha   90.00
_cell.angle_beta   90.00
_cell.angle_gamma   90.00
#
_symmetry.space_group_name_H-M   'P 1'
#
loop_
_entity.id
_entity.type
_entity.pdbx_description
1 polymer ?
#
loop_
_entity_poly.entity_id
_entity_poly.type
_entity_poly.pdbx_seq_one_letter_code
_entity_poly.pdbx_strand_id
1 'polypeptide(L)' 'MKVAIVKTVISREKLIAGEFTPDSEEIIGYEEVDEEEFYRPLVQFLYPKIKKFIEEEKNGVGGVQTNKE' A
#
# COMPACT_ATOMS: atom_id res chain seq x y z
N MET A 1 3.80 12.71 -13.83
CA MET A 1 2.44 13.16 -13.47
C MET A 1 2.51 13.62 -12.02
N LYS A 2 1.77 14.65 -11.61
CA LYS A 2 1.80 15.08 -10.21
C LYS A 2 0.74 14.34 -9.41
N VAL A 3 1.10 13.87 -8.22
CA VAL A 3 0.19 13.21 -7.27
C VAL A 3 0.22 13.93 -5.94
N ALA A 4 -0.92 14.00 -5.26
CA ALA A 4 -1.02 14.58 -3.93
C ALA A 4 -0.90 13.48 -2.87
N ILE A 5 0.08 13.60 -1.98
CA ILE A 5 0.18 12.78 -0.79
C ILE A 5 -0.59 13.50 0.31
N VAL A 6 -1.74 12.94 0.68
CA VAL A 6 -2.61 13.51 1.72
C VAL A 6 -2.17 12.97 3.08
N LYS A 7 -1.85 13.89 3.99
CA LYS A 7 -1.61 13.57 5.39
C LYS A 7 -2.93 13.72 6.14
N THR A 8 -3.39 12.64 6.76
CA THR A 8 -4.67 12.59 7.46
C THR A 8 -4.53 11.95 8.83
N VAL A 9 -5.43 12.30 9.74
CA VAL A 9 -5.75 11.48 10.91
C VAL A 9 -6.92 10.57 10.50
N ILE A 10 -7.03 9.37 11.06
CA ILE A 10 -8.18 8.49 10.82
C ILE A 10 -8.73 8.07 12.16
N SER A 11 -10.05 8.14 12.33
CA SER A 11 -10.69 7.61 13.53
C SER A 11 -10.47 6.10 13.66
N ARG A 12 -10.47 5.61 14.90
CA ARG A 12 -10.29 4.17 15.15
C ARG A 12 -11.46 3.37 14.61
N GLU A 13 -12.66 3.93 14.68
CA GLU A 13 -13.90 3.34 14.17
C GLU A 13 -13.80 3.10 12.67
N LYS A 14 -13.36 4.11 11.89
CA LYS A 14 -13.14 3.98 10.44
C LYS A 14 -12.07 2.94 10.10
N LEU A 15 -10.97 2.92 10.86
CA LEU A 15 -9.91 1.94 10.68
C LEU A 15 -10.43 0.50 10.85
N ILE A 16 -11.27 0.26 11.85
CA ILE A 16 -11.88 -1.06 12.11
C ILE A 16 -12.91 -1.40 11.01
N ALA A 17 -13.66 -0.42 10.51
CA ALA A 17 -14.63 -0.61 9.43
C ALA A 17 -13.98 -0.81 8.05
N GLY A 18 -12.67 -0.56 7.91
CA GLY A 18 -11.97 -0.60 6.62
C GLY A 18 -12.24 0.61 5.73
N GLU A 19 -12.68 1.72 6.32
CA GLU A 19 -12.99 2.98 5.63
C GLU A 19 -11.77 3.89 5.65
N PHE A 20 -11.00 3.92 4.57
CA PHE A 20 -9.72 4.66 4.52
C PHE A 20 -9.81 6.03 3.85
N THR A 21 -10.99 6.42 3.38
CA THR A 21 -11.20 7.74 2.79
C THR A 21 -11.34 8.78 3.91
N PRO A 22 -10.44 9.77 3.98
CA PRO A 22 -10.53 10.78 5.01
C PRO A 22 -11.63 11.80 4.71
N ASP A 23 -12.31 12.26 5.76
CA ASP A 23 -13.17 13.45 5.67
C ASP A 23 -12.32 14.71 5.55
N SER A 24 -12.89 15.82 5.07
CA SER A 24 -12.13 17.07 4.93
C SER A 24 -11.54 17.59 6.24
N GLU A 25 -12.21 17.32 7.38
CA GLU A 25 -11.73 17.68 8.72
C GLU A 25 -10.57 16.80 9.21
N GLU A 26 -10.43 15.60 8.65
CA GLU A 26 -9.38 14.64 9.00
C GLU A 26 -8.06 14.95 8.27
N ILE A 27 -8.12 15.69 7.15
CA ILE A 27 -6.96 16.09 6.35
C ILE A 27 -6.19 17.18 7.08
N ILE A 28 -4.96 16.85 7.50
CA ILE A 28 -4.05 17.77 8.19
C ILE A 28 -3.04 18.43 7.24
N GLY A 29 -2.97 17.99 5.98
CA GLY A 29 -2.17 18.62 4.95
C GLY A 29 -2.05 17.78 3.69
N TYR A 30 -1.43 18.35 2.66
CA TYR A 30 -1.06 17.62 1.45
C TYR A 30 0.27 18.15 0.90
N GLU A 31 0.93 17.29 0.16
CA GLU A 31 2.13 17.61 -0.61
C GLU A 31 1.94 17.12 -2.05
N GLU A 32 2.21 17.98 -3.03
CA GLU A 32 2.26 17.56 -4.43
C GLU A 32 3.67 17.10 -4.78
N VAL A 33 3.78 15.86 -5.25
CA VAL A 33 5.05 15.26 -5.67
C VAL A 33 4.97 14.81 -7.13
N ASP A 34 6.12 14.71 -7.80
CA ASP A 34 6.18 13.98 -9.06
C ASP A 34 6.10 12.47 -8.78
N GLU A 35 5.12 11.83 -9.38
CA GLU A 35 4.80 10.41 -9.16
C GLU A 35 5.94 9.48 -9.53
N GLU A 36 6.60 9.73 -10.66
CA GLU A 36 7.67 8.84 -11.15
C GLU A 36 8.88 8.97 -10.23
N GLU A 37 9.26 10.19 -9.85
CA GLU A 37 10.37 10.41 -8.91
C GLU A 37 10.08 9.78 -7.54
N PHE A 38 8.84 9.90 -7.05
CA PHE A 38 8.47 9.39 -5.73
C PHE A 38 8.34 7.85 -5.69
N TYR A 39 7.66 7.23 -6.65
CA TYR A 39 7.36 5.80 -6.62
C TYR A 39 8.44 4.92 -7.26
N ARG A 40 9.26 5.44 -8.18
CA ARG A 40 10.31 4.65 -8.86
C ARG A 40 11.21 3.89 -7.86
N PRO A 41 11.74 4.51 -6.79
CA PRO A 41 12.58 3.78 -5.83
C PRO A 41 11.84 2.62 -5.15
N LEU A 42 10.57 2.83 -4.81
CA LEU A 42 9.74 1.81 -4.17
C LEU A 42 9.47 0.64 -5.12
N VAL A 43 9.13 0.93 -6.37
CA VAL A 43 8.91 -0.09 -7.40
C VAL A 43 10.19 -0.89 -7.64
N GLN A 44 11.33 -0.23 -7.81
CA GLN A 44 12.62 -0.92 -8.02
C GLN A 44 12.99 -1.86 -6.87
N PHE A 45 12.65 -1.49 -5.63
CA PHE A 45 12.93 -2.33 -4.46
C PHE A 45 11.90 -3.45 -4.24
N LEU A 46 10.60 -3.17 -4.41
CA LEU A 46 9.52 -4.11 -4.09
C LEU A 46 9.16 -5.04 -5.24
N TYR A 47 9.20 -4.55 -6.48
CA TYR A 47 8.79 -5.34 -7.65
C TYR A 47 9.54 -6.67 -7.79
N PRO A 48 10.88 -6.75 -7.60
CA PRO A 48 11.59 -8.03 -7.66
C PRO A 48 11.09 -9.04 -6.60
N LYS A 49 10.75 -8.57 -5.40
CA LYS A 49 10.26 -9.41 -4.31
C LYS A 49 8.85 -9.93 -4.60
N ILE A 50 7.96 -9.05 -5.06
CA ILE A 50 6.60 -9.40 -5.45
C ILE A 50 6.62 -10.37 -6.62
N LYS A 51 7.45 -10.10 -7.64
CA LYS A 51 7.62 -10.98 -8.80
C LYS A 51 8.09 -12.37 -8.39
N LYS A 52 9.11 -12.46 -7.54
CA LYS A 52 9.61 -13.74 -7.01
C LYS A 52 8.52 -14.50 -6.25
N PHE A 53 7.78 -13.82 -5.38
CA PHE A 53 6.68 -14.42 -4.62
C PHE A 53 5.59 -15.00 -5.55
N ILE A 54 5.16 -14.23 -6.55
CA ILE A 54 4.16 -14.68 -7.54
C ILE A 54 4.69 -15.86 -8.37
N GLU A 55 5.96 -15.86 -8.74
CA GLU A 55 6.60 -16.98 -9.46
C GLU A 55 6.69 -18.23 -8.58
N GLU A 56 7.01 -18.09 -7.29
CA GLU A 56 7.05 -19.20 -6.31
C GLU A 56 5.65 -19.77 -6.03
N GLU A 57 4.61 -18.92 -5.96
CA GLU A 57 3.21 -19.36 -5.89
C GLU A 57 2.79 -20.13 -7.14
N LYS A 58 3.11 -19.61 -8.33
CA LYS A 58 2.78 -20.27 -9.61
C LYS A 58 3.52 -21.59 -9.82
N ASN A 59 4.73 -21.71 -9.28
CA ASN A 59 5.54 -22.92 -9.36
C ASN A 59 5.27 -23.92 -8.22
N GLY A 60 4.30 -23.64 -7.33
CA GLY A 60 3.82 -24.58 -6.32
C GLY A 60 4.79 -24.89 -5.18
N VAL A 61 5.79 -24.02 -4.91
CA VAL A 61 6.81 -24.27 -3.87
C VAL A 61 6.56 -23.46 -2.58
N GLY A 62 5.62 -22.50 -2.60
CA GLY A 62 5.27 -21.67 -1.44
C GLY A 62 4.13 -22.27 -0.61
N GLY A 63 4.41 -23.32 0.16
CA GLY A 63 3.47 -23.84 1.17
C GLY A 63 3.21 -22.81 2.27
N VAL A 64 2.22 -21.92 2.08
CA VAL A 64 1.52 -21.32 3.20
C VAL A 64 0.59 -22.40 3.74
N GLN A 65 1.07 -23.17 4.73
CA GLN A 65 0.19 -23.90 5.62
C GLN A 65 -0.71 -22.85 6.30
N THR A 66 -1.87 -22.62 5.70
CA THR A 66 -3.01 -22.05 6.39
C THR A 66 -3.37 -23.07 7.46
N ASN A 67 -2.87 -22.86 8.68
CA ASN A 67 -3.43 -23.53 9.85
C ASN A 67 -4.90 -23.12 9.93
N LYS A 68 -5.76 -23.99 9.40
CA LYS A 68 -7.14 -24.09 9.82
C LYS A 68 -7.11 -24.81 11.17
N GLU A 69 -7.31 -24.03 12.24
CA GLU A 69 -8.12 -24.38 13.42
C GLU A 69 -8.35 -23.12 14.26
#